data_AF-A0A815KB89-F1
#
_entry.id   AF-A0A815KB89-F1
#
_cell.length_a   1.000
_cell.length_b   1.000
_cell.length_c   1.000
_cell.angle_alpha   90.00
_cell.angle_beta   90.00
_cell.angle_gamma   90.00
#
_symmetry.space_group_name_H-M   'P 1'
#
loop_
_entity.id
_entity.type
_entity.pdbx_description
1 polymer ?
#
loop_
_entity_poly.entity_id
_entity_poly.type
_entity_poly.pdbx_seq_one_letter_code
_entity_poly.pdbx_strand_id
1 'polypeptide(L)'
;MTKIITLAPSTAIINNSSFDIEVAENVSGSYEDNWKVVQANQMIPYWPRYIKEGVMCVRYLGGTLSASCFSIKDKHRTLLRMDDIERPALHVEVTVTDYDGFKINFSDYKIGDAPLLIVNSLLNQSISFCQKEDLHTQILPPQYYVYYTWNDPLKPQELVFTTNGDNITIKLNVSEIRFI
;
A
#
# COMPACT_ATOMS: atom_id res chain seq x y z
N MET A 1 -40.59 -25.52 -12.95
CA MET A 1 -39.12 -25.47 -13.10
C MET A 1 -38.66 -24.11 -12.58
N THR A 2 -37.92 -24.06 -11.48
CA THR A 2 -37.53 -22.78 -10.84
C THR A 2 -36.13 -22.40 -11.27
N LYS A 3 -35.96 -21.19 -11.81
CA LYS A 3 -34.63 -20.60 -12.02
C LYS A 3 -34.27 -19.81 -10.78
N ILE A 4 -33.15 -20.15 -10.16
CA ILE A 4 -32.59 -19.38 -9.04
C ILE A 4 -31.61 -18.37 -9.64
N ILE A 5 -31.80 -17.09 -9.31
CA ILE A 5 -30.88 -16.01 -9.62
C ILE A 5 -30.22 -15.62 -8.29
N THR A 6 -28.90 -15.75 -8.22
CA THR A 6 -28.13 -15.35 -7.04
C THR A 6 -27.60 -13.94 -7.25
N LEU A 7 -28.05 -13.00 -6.42
CA LEU A 7 -27.52 -11.65 -6.34
C LEU A 7 -26.56 -11.61 -5.15
N ALA A 8 -25.28 -11.87 -5.39
CA ALA A 8 -24.25 -11.77 -4.38
C ALA A 8 -23.40 -10.51 -4.62
N PRO A 9 -22.87 -9.86 -3.56
CA PRO A 9 -21.80 -8.89 -3.73
C PRO A 9 -20.69 -9.48 -4.58
N SER A 10 -20.36 -8.82 -5.68
CA SER A 10 -19.10 -9.04 -6.38
C SER A 10 -17.91 -8.45 -5.60
N THR A 11 -18.17 -7.74 -4.49
CA THR A 11 -17.18 -7.01 -3.70
C THR A 11 -16.94 -7.64 -2.31
N ALA A 12 -15.67 -7.91 -2.01
CA ALA A 12 -15.26 -8.54 -0.75
C ALA A 12 -13.90 -8.04 -0.27
N ILE A 13 -13.72 -8.03 1.05
CA ILE A 13 -12.42 -7.85 1.70
C ILE A 13 -11.98 -9.20 2.24
N ILE A 14 -10.76 -9.59 1.89
CA ILE A 14 -10.17 -10.89 2.20
C ILE A 14 -8.89 -10.60 2.98
N ASN A 15 -8.82 -11.05 4.21
CA ASN A 15 -7.62 -10.99 5.01
C ASN A 15 -6.94 -12.36 5.01
N ASN A 16 -5.97 -12.57 4.13
CA ASN A 16 -5.10 -13.75 4.13
C ASN A 16 -3.80 -13.51 4.92
N SER A 17 -3.72 -12.42 5.69
CA SER A 17 -2.61 -12.20 6.62
C SER A 17 -2.79 -13.01 7.89
N SER A 18 -1.72 -13.17 8.64
CA SER A 18 -1.71 -13.89 9.92
C SER A 18 -2.24 -13.06 11.09
N PHE A 19 -2.74 -11.84 10.85
CA PHE A 19 -3.16 -10.90 11.89
C PHE A 19 -4.54 -10.29 11.62
N ASP A 20 -5.22 -9.92 12.70
CA ASP A 20 -6.47 -9.17 12.62
C ASP A 20 -6.17 -7.72 12.19
N ILE A 21 -6.95 -7.24 11.23
CA ILE A 21 -6.84 -5.87 10.71
C ILE A 21 -8.14 -5.12 10.91
N GLU A 22 -8.04 -3.80 10.92
CA GLU A 22 -9.18 -2.90 10.83
C GLU A 22 -9.09 -2.12 9.52
N VAL A 23 -10.22 -2.00 8.83
CA VAL A 23 -10.34 -1.26 7.57
C VAL A 23 -11.43 -0.20 7.66
N ALA A 24 -11.19 0.97 7.07
CA ALA A 24 -12.15 2.07 7.00
C ALA A 24 -12.05 2.79 5.65
N GLU A 25 -13.18 3.33 5.18
CA GLU A 25 -13.17 4.26 4.04
C GLU A 25 -12.66 5.62 4.52
N ASN A 26 -11.75 6.23 3.75
CA ASN A 26 -11.31 7.60 4.00
C ASN A 26 -12.30 8.57 3.38
N VAL A 27 -12.96 9.38 4.22
CA VAL A 27 -13.97 10.35 3.80
C VAL A 27 -13.44 11.74 4.07
N SER A 28 -13.10 12.47 3.01
CA SER A 28 -12.65 13.87 3.11
C SER A 28 -11.47 14.09 4.06
N GLY A 29 -10.55 13.12 4.18
CA GLY A 29 -9.39 13.21 5.06
C GLY A 29 -9.63 12.79 6.52
N SER A 30 -10.83 12.29 6.85
CA SER A 30 -11.15 11.69 8.15
C SER A 30 -11.71 10.28 7.97
N TYR A 31 -11.43 9.40 8.94
CA TYR A 31 -11.92 8.02 9.01
C TYR A 31 -12.70 7.78 10.31
N GLU A 32 -13.23 8.85 10.92
CA GLU A 32 -13.88 8.83 12.23
C GLU A 32 -14.97 7.73 12.33
N ASP A 33 -14.66 6.76 13.19
CA ASP A 33 -15.52 5.75 13.82
C ASP A 33 -16.19 4.66 12.97
N ASN A 34 -15.74 4.39 11.73
CA ASN A 34 -16.29 3.32 10.89
C ASN A 34 -15.32 2.15 10.60
N TRP A 35 -14.37 1.90 11.49
CA TRP A 35 -13.46 0.76 11.39
C TRP A 35 -14.23 -0.56 11.45
N LYS A 36 -13.93 -1.43 10.49
CA LYS A 36 -14.43 -2.81 10.44
C LYS A 36 -13.29 -3.77 10.71
N VAL A 37 -13.47 -4.63 11.70
CA VAL A 37 -12.54 -5.71 11.98
C VAL A 37 -12.67 -6.77 10.89
N VAL A 38 -11.53 -7.19 10.34
CA VAL A 38 -11.40 -8.36 9.47
C VAL A 38 -10.36 -9.28 10.10
N GLN A 39 -10.81 -10.38 10.67
CA GLN A 39 -9.93 -11.32 11.37
C GLN A 39 -8.95 -12.00 10.40
N ALA A 40 -7.85 -12.51 10.93
CA ALA A 40 -6.90 -13.31 10.18
C ALA A 40 -7.63 -14.48 9.48
N ASN A 41 -7.33 -14.69 8.20
CA ASN A 41 -7.96 -15.69 7.32
C ASN A 41 -9.48 -15.51 7.13
N GLN A 42 -10.02 -14.33 7.41
CA GLN A 42 -11.44 -14.03 7.24
C GLN A 42 -11.72 -13.35 5.89
N MET A 43 -12.89 -13.62 5.34
CA MET A 43 -13.48 -12.85 4.25
C MET A 43 -14.78 -12.20 4.74
N ILE A 44 -14.93 -10.91 4.48
CA ILE A 44 -16.18 -10.18 4.74
C ILE A 44 -16.73 -9.58 3.43
N PRO A 45 -18.05 -9.58 3.24
CA PRO A 45 -18.65 -8.87 2.12
C PRO A 45 -18.52 -7.36 2.35
N TYR A 46 -18.28 -6.61 1.28
CA TYR A 46 -18.01 -5.17 1.39
C TYR A 46 -18.73 -4.40 0.28
N TRP A 47 -19.26 -3.24 0.63
CA TRP A 47 -19.81 -2.28 -0.31
C TRP A 47 -19.24 -0.90 0.03
N PRO A 48 -18.57 -0.25 -0.93
CA PRO A 48 -18.04 1.09 -0.71
C PRO A 48 -19.21 2.09 -0.63
N ARG A 49 -19.19 2.93 0.40
CA ARG A 49 -20.13 4.04 0.56
C ARG A 49 -19.66 5.28 -0.20
N TYR A 50 -18.35 5.44 -0.36
CA TYR A 50 -17.68 6.63 -0.88
C TYR A 50 -16.86 6.30 -2.12
N ILE A 51 -17.55 5.85 -3.18
CA ILE A 51 -16.94 5.43 -4.45
C ILE A 51 -16.17 6.58 -5.12
N LYS A 52 -16.64 7.82 -4.95
CA LYS A 52 -16.03 9.01 -5.57
C LYS A 52 -14.63 9.26 -5.02
N GLU A 53 -14.44 9.13 -3.71
CA GLU A 53 -13.15 9.18 -3.03
C GLU A 53 -12.35 7.93 -3.38
N GLY A 54 -12.96 6.75 -3.17
CA GLY A 54 -12.39 5.45 -3.50
C GLY A 54 -11.05 5.21 -2.82
N VAL A 55 -10.92 5.64 -1.57
CA VAL A 55 -9.73 5.45 -0.72
C VAL A 55 -10.14 4.61 0.49
N MET A 56 -9.37 3.55 0.74
CA MET A 56 -9.49 2.73 1.94
C MET A 56 -8.21 2.86 2.77
N CYS A 57 -8.36 2.86 4.08
CA CYS A 57 -7.24 2.80 5.03
C CYS A 57 -7.31 1.50 5.83
N VAL A 58 -6.13 0.98 6.19
CA VAL A 58 -5.96 -0.23 6.99
C VAL A 58 -4.99 0.02 8.14
N ARG A 59 -5.23 -0.62 9.27
CA ARG A 59 -4.31 -0.72 10.40
C ARG A 59 -4.43 -2.10 11.05
N TYR A 60 -3.46 -2.49 11.86
CA TYR A 60 -3.62 -3.68 12.71
C TYR A 60 -4.66 -3.41 13.79
N LEU A 61 -5.42 -4.45 14.17
CA LEU A 61 -6.41 -4.35 15.23
C LEU A 61 -5.75 -3.88 16.53
N GLY A 62 -6.28 -2.80 17.12
CA GLY A 62 -5.73 -2.19 18.34
C GLY A 62 -4.51 -1.28 18.10
N GLY A 63 -4.10 -1.07 16.85
CA GLY A 63 -3.08 -0.08 16.49
C GLY A 63 -3.60 1.34 16.68
N THR A 64 -2.82 2.18 17.39
CA THR A 64 -3.24 3.52 17.81
C THR A 64 -2.61 4.66 17.02
N LEU A 65 -1.56 4.41 16.24
CA LEU A 65 -0.61 5.45 15.86
C LEU A 65 -0.63 5.85 14.37
N SER A 66 -0.92 4.96 13.41
CA SER A 66 -1.10 5.33 12.00
C SER A 66 -1.79 4.25 11.16
N ALA A 67 -2.65 4.68 10.22
CA ALA A 67 -3.28 3.82 9.23
C ALA A 67 -2.73 4.12 7.83
N SER A 68 -2.63 3.09 7.00
CA SER A 68 -2.06 3.19 5.65
C SER A 68 -3.20 3.18 4.64
N CYS A 69 -3.24 4.20 3.79
CA CYS A 69 -4.34 4.39 2.85
C CYS A 69 -3.92 4.06 1.42
N PHE A 70 -4.85 3.52 0.64
CA PHE A 70 -4.64 3.08 -0.73
C PHE A 70 -5.92 3.26 -1.56
N SER A 71 -5.77 3.36 -2.88
CA SER A 71 -6.90 3.48 -3.81
C SER A 71 -7.65 2.14 -3.89
N ILE A 72 -8.96 2.17 -4.14
CA ILE A 72 -9.73 0.96 -4.50
C ILE A 72 -10.34 1.06 -5.90
N LYS A 73 -9.97 2.10 -6.65
CA LYS A 73 -10.55 2.40 -7.98
C LYS A 73 -9.95 1.57 -9.10
N ASP A 74 -8.67 1.25 -8.99
CA ASP A 74 -7.90 0.61 -10.05
C ASP A 74 -7.30 -0.70 -9.56
N LYS A 75 -7.14 -1.65 -10.48
CA LYS A 75 -6.43 -2.90 -10.18
C LYS A 75 -4.95 -2.61 -9.92
N HIS A 76 -4.46 -3.00 -8.75
CA HIS A 76 -3.03 -2.90 -8.42
C HIS A 76 -2.67 -3.82 -7.25
N ARG A 77 -1.36 -3.99 -7.06
CA ARG A 77 -0.79 -4.60 -5.86
C ARG A 77 0.23 -3.62 -5.27
N THR A 78 0.10 -3.34 -3.98
CA THR A 78 0.96 -2.40 -3.27
C THR A 78 1.37 -2.97 -1.93
N LEU A 79 2.63 -2.73 -1.54
CA LEU A 79 3.12 -3.03 -0.19
C LEU A 79 2.92 -1.80 0.69
N LEU A 80 2.04 -1.89 1.67
CA LEU A 80 1.74 -0.81 2.61
C LEU A 80 2.75 -0.82 3.74
N ARG A 81 3.33 0.34 4.07
CA ARG A 81 4.10 0.51 5.31
C ARG A 81 3.14 0.53 6.48
N MET A 82 3.36 -0.30 7.49
CA MET A 82 2.52 -0.41 8.68
C MET A 82 3.25 0.14 9.89
N ASP A 83 2.50 0.65 10.85
CA ASP A 83 3.03 1.20 12.09
C ASP A 83 3.16 0.12 13.17
N ASP A 84 4.04 -0.85 12.91
CA ASP A 84 4.37 -1.95 13.81
C ASP A 84 5.82 -2.38 13.58
N ILE A 85 6.60 -2.48 14.65
CA ILE A 85 8.04 -2.76 14.56
C ILE A 85 8.31 -4.19 14.08
N GLU A 86 7.50 -5.15 14.55
CA GLU A 86 7.67 -6.57 14.19
C GLU A 86 7.10 -6.87 12.80
N ARG A 87 6.10 -6.09 12.36
CA ARG A 87 5.34 -6.28 11.13
C ARG A 87 5.23 -4.97 10.36
N PRO A 88 6.36 -4.47 9.84
CA PRO A 88 6.45 -3.12 9.27
C PRO A 88 5.72 -2.95 7.94
N ALA A 89 5.15 -4.03 7.37
CA ALA A 89 4.47 -3.95 6.09
C ALA A 89 3.36 -4.99 5.91
N LEU A 90 2.41 -4.68 5.04
CA LEU A 90 1.25 -5.51 4.68
C LEU A 90 0.99 -5.39 3.17
N HIS A 91 0.82 -6.50 2.46
CA HIS A 91 0.39 -6.43 1.05
C HIS A 91 -1.08 -6.12 0.96
N VAL A 92 -1.43 -5.29 -0.02
CA VAL A 92 -2.79 -5.15 -0.52
C VAL A 92 -2.83 -5.38 -2.01
N GLU A 93 -3.79 -6.17 -2.46
CA GLU A 93 -4.11 -6.38 -3.86
C GLU A 93 -5.58 -6.01 -4.10
N VAL A 94 -5.80 -5.03 -4.96
CA VAL A 94 -7.13 -4.64 -5.43
C VAL A 94 -7.33 -5.26 -6.80
N THR A 95 -8.37 -6.09 -6.94
CA THR A 95 -8.74 -6.71 -8.21
C THR A 95 -10.14 -6.28 -8.59
N VAL A 96 -10.32 -5.77 -9.81
CA VAL A 96 -11.65 -5.49 -10.38
C VAL A 96 -12.21 -6.76 -11.00
N THR A 97 -13.50 -6.99 -10.83
CA THR A 97 -14.25 -8.13 -11.37
C THR A 97 -15.15 -7.68 -12.52
N ASP A 98 -15.52 -8.59 -13.41
CA ASP A 98 -16.30 -8.31 -14.63
C ASP A 98 -17.72 -7.76 -14.38
N TYR A 99 -18.18 -7.70 -13.12
CA TYR A 99 -19.51 -7.28 -12.70
C TYR A 99 -19.48 -6.05 -11.78
N ASP A 100 -18.63 -5.07 -12.10
CA ASP A 100 -18.45 -3.81 -11.36
C ASP A 100 -18.15 -3.97 -9.85
N GLY A 101 -17.67 -5.16 -9.45
CA GLY A 101 -17.21 -5.42 -8.08
C GLY A 101 -15.70 -5.44 -7.99
N PHE A 102 -15.18 -5.44 -6.76
CA PHE A 102 -13.75 -5.56 -6.53
C PHE A 102 -13.42 -6.40 -5.30
N LYS A 103 -12.29 -7.09 -5.35
CA LYS A 103 -11.74 -7.83 -4.22
C LYS A 103 -10.53 -7.09 -3.68
N ILE A 104 -10.52 -6.87 -2.37
CA ILE A 104 -9.36 -6.33 -1.64
C ILE A 104 -8.76 -7.48 -0.87
N ASN A 105 -7.55 -7.88 -1.22
CA ASN A 105 -6.86 -9.01 -0.61
C ASN A 105 -5.65 -8.52 0.17
N PHE A 106 -5.63 -8.80 1.48
CA PHE A 106 -4.49 -8.52 2.35
C PHE A 106 -3.66 -9.79 2.57
N SER A 107 -2.34 -9.67 2.62
CA SER A 107 -1.45 -10.80 2.91
C SER A 107 -0.15 -10.35 3.57
N ASP A 108 0.49 -11.27 4.29
CA ASP A 108 1.74 -11.00 5.00
C ASP A 108 2.86 -10.54 4.06
N TYR A 109 3.67 -9.60 4.53
CA TYR A 109 4.95 -9.27 3.93
C TYR A 109 5.94 -10.43 4.10
N LYS A 110 6.64 -10.79 3.03
CA LYS A 110 7.74 -11.76 3.02
C LYS A 110 9.05 -11.10 2.62
N ILE A 111 10.16 -11.69 3.07
CA ILE A 111 11.49 -11.26 2.65
C ILE A 111 11.57 -11.33 1.12
N GLY A 112 11.98 -10.24 0.49
CA GLY A 112 12.05 -10.09 -0.96
C GLY A 112 10.84 -9.43 -1.61
N ASP A 113 9.78 -9.15 -0.85
CA ASP A 113 8.58 -8.48 -1.38
C ASP A 113 8.71 -6.96 -1.51
N ALA A 114 9.74 -6.37 -0.90
CA ALA A 114 9.97 -4.93 -0.99
C ALA A 114 10.11 -4.54 -2.47
N PRO A 115 9.33 -3.56 -2.96
CA PRO A 115 9.30 -3.23 -4.39
C PRO A 115 10.63 -2.68 -4.89
N LEU A 116 11.43 -2.10 -4.00
CA LEU A 116 12.68 -1.43 -4.32
C LEU A 116 13.79 -1.79 -3.33
N LEU A 117 14.98 -2.00 -3.87
CA LEU A 117 16.25 -2.01 -3.14
C LEU A 117 17.06 -0.82 -3.62
N ILE A 118 17.25 0.17 -2.76
CA ILE A 118 18.05 1.36 -3.08
C ILE A 118 19.47 1.07 -2.58
N VAL A 119 20.45 1.12 -3.48
CA VAL A 119 21.87 0.87 -3.16
C VAL A 119 22.67 2.13 -3.44
N ASN A 120 23.32 2.66 -2.40
CA ASN A 120 24.30 3.73 -2.55
C ASN A 120 25.70 3.13 -2.74
N SER A 121 26.10 2.94 -4.00
CA SER A 121 27.43 2.45 -4.35
C SER A 121 28.52 3.53 -4.38
N LEU A 122 28.23 4.76 -3.96
CA LEU A 122 29.23 5.84 -3.88
C LEU A 122 30.20 5.57 -2.72
N LEU A 123 31.47 5.95 -2.88
CA LEU A 123 32.52 5.63 -1.91
C LEU A 123 32.49 6.52 -0.67
N ASN A 124 32.13 7.80 -0.83
CA ASN A 124 32.28 8.82 0.21
C ASN A 124 31.15 9.86 0.22
N GLN A 125 30.04 9.60 -0.49
CA GLN A 125 28.93 10.53 -0.60
C GLN A 125 27.61 9.86 -0.21
N SER A 126 26.87 10.48 0.71
CA SER A 126 25.49 10.09 1.02
C SER A 126 24.54 10.57 -0.07
N ILE A 127 23.48 9.79 -0.29
CA ILE A 127 22.38 10.15 -1.18
C ILE A 127 21.18 10.51 -0.32
N SER A 128 20.55 11.64 -0.61
CA SER A 128 19.25 11.99 -0.05
C SER A 128 18.16 11.53 -1.02
N PHE A 129 17.08 10.94 -0.52
CA PHE A 129 15.99 10.47 -1.36
C PHE A 129 14.63 10.59 -0.68
N CYS A 130 13.58 10.79 -1.47
CA CYS A 130 12.19 10.74 -1.03
C CYS A 130 11.26 10.25 -2.14
N GLN A 131 10.04 9.86 -1.79
CA GLN A 131 8.98 9.76 -2.78
C GLN A 131 8.66 11.16 -3.31
N LYS A 132 8.37 11.26 -4.60
CA LYS A 132 7.92 12.51 -5.21
C LYS A 132 6.68 13.03 -4.48
N GLU A 133 6.67 14.34 -4.20
CA GLU A 133 5.62 15.02 -3.41
C GLU A 133 5.52 14.57 -1.95
N ASP A 134 6.53 13.86 -1.44
CA ASP A 134 6.70 13.61 -0.01
C ASP A 134 7.61 14.67 0.63
N LEU A 135 7.30 15.01 1.87
CA LEU A 135 8.07 15.95 2.68
C LEU A 135 9.20 15.25 3.45
N HIS A 136 9.16 13.92 3.56
CA HIS A 136 10.11 13.14 4.34
C HIS A 136 11.29 12.66 3.50
N THR A 137 12.40 13.41 3.56
CA THR A 137 13.68 13.00 2.97
C THR A 137 14.42 12.03 3.88
N GLN A 138 14.92 10.94 3.29
CA GLN A 138 15.80 9.97 3.92
C GLN A 138 17.22 10.13 3.41
N ILE A 139 18.21 9.77 4.22
CA ILE A 139 19.64 9.82 3.86
C ILE A 139 20.18 8.39 3.84
N LEU A 140 20.75 7.97 2.71
CA LEU A 140 21.43 6.69 2.54
C LEU A 140 22.95 6.91 2.53
N PRO A 141 23.69 6.42 3.55
CA PRO A 141 25.14 6.58 3.60
C PRO A 141 25.88 5.87 2.45
N PRO A 142 27.13 6.24 2.17
CA PRO A 142 27.94 5.60 1.13
C PRO A 142 28.19 4.12 1.45
N GLN A 143 28.10 3.23 0.45
CA GLN A 143 28.22 1.77 0.58
C GLN A 143 27.12 1.09 1.40
N TYR A 144 25.98 1.75 1.59
CA TYR A 144 24.80 1.16 2.24
C TYR A 144 23.67 0.89 1.24
N TYR A 145 22.74 0.03 1.64
CA TYR A 145 21.50 -0.22 0.93
C TYR A 145 20.31 -0.18 1.88
N VAL A 146 19.12 0.02 1.33
CA VAL A 146 17.86 -0.01 2.07
C VAL A 146 16.75 -0.62 1.21
N TYR A 147 15.95 -1.49 1.82
CA TYR A 147 14.68 -1.93 1.23
C TYR A 147 13.64 -0.84 1.41
N TYR A 148 12.96 -0.48 0.34
CA TYR A 148 12.07 0.67 0.32
C TYR A 148 10.69 0.28 -0.19
N THR A 149 9.65 0.81 0.46
CA THR A 149 8.29 0.88 -0.04
C THR A 149 7.78 2.32 0.04
N TRP A 150 6.77 2.64 -0.75
CA TRP A 150 6.20 3.99 -0.85
C TRP A 150 5.64 4.47 0.49
N ASN A 151 5.94 5.71 0.84
CA ASN A 151 5.45 6.32 2.07
C ASN A 151 3.96 6.65 1.97
N ASP A 152 3.52 7.14 0.80
CA ASP A 152 2.12 7.42 0.51
C ASP A 152 1.70 6.68 -0.78
N PRO A 153 0.98 5.54 -0.67
CA PRO A 153 0.49 4.78 -1.80
C PRO A 153 -0.47 5.54 -2.73
N LEU A 154 -1.05 6.66 -2.29
CA LEU A 154 -1.96 7.48 -3.07
C LEU A 154 -1.24 8.51 -3.94
N LYS A 155 0.04 8.75 -3.67
CA LYS A 155 0.89 9.68 -4.43
C LYS A 155 1.66 8.96 -5.55
N PRO A 156 2.22 9.71 -6.51
CA PRO A 156 3.07 9.12 -7.54
C PRO A 156 4.17 8.23 -6.95
N GLN A 157 4.25 7.01 -7.46
CA GLN A 157 5.27 6.01 -7.11
C GLN A 157 6.57 6.30 -7.89
N GLU A 158 7.12 7.49 -7.66
CA GLU A 158 8.36 7.98 -8.24
C GLU A 158 9.33 8.34 -7.11
N LEU A 159 10.61 7.97 -7.24
CA LEU A 159 11.66 8.42 -6.32
C LEU A 159 12.33 9.69 -6.84
N VAL A 160 12.71 10.57 -5.92
CA VAL A 160 13.56 11.74 -6.18
C VAL A 160 14.84 11.57 -5.38
N PHE A 161 15.98 11.73 -6.05
CA PHE A 161 17.30 11.62 -5.43
C PHE A 161 18.02 12.96 -5.51
N THR A 162 18.81 13.27 -4.49
CA THR A 162 19.72 14.41 -4.50
C THR A 162 21.06 14.00 -3.93
N THR A 163 22.12 14.49 -4.57
CA THR A 163 23.50 14.38 -4.08
C THR A 163 23.99 15.78 -3.76
N ASN A 164 25.00 15.94 -2.89
CA ASN A 164 25.53 17.25 -2.50
C ASN A 164 25.89 18.12 -3.74
N GLY A 165 24.97 18.98 -4.19
CA GLY A 165 25.15 19.95 -5.27
C GLY A 165 24.12 19.87 -6.40
N ASP A 166 23.63 18.67 -6.76
CA ASP A 166 22.79 18.48 -7.95
C ASP A 166 21.50 17.72 -7.64
N ASN A 167 20.36 18.32 -8.02
CA ASN A 167 19.04 17.70 -8.02
C ASN A 167 18.93 16.73 -9.21
N ILE A 168 19.55 15.56 -9.12
CA ILE A 168 19.39 14.51 -10.12
C ILE A 168 18.03 13.82 -9.92
N THR A 169 17.02 14.32 -10.63
CA THR A 169 15.70 13.67 -10.62
C THR A 169 15.72 12.42 -11.51
N ILE A 170 15.99 11.26 -10.91
CA ILE A 170 15.82 9.96 -11.59
C ILE A 170 14.40 9.49 -11.34
N LYS A 171 13.52 9.64 -12.34
CA LYS A 171 12.15 9.11 -12.28
C LYS A 171 12.19 7.60 -12.54
N LEU A 172 12.09 6.80 -11.49
CA LEU A 172 11.88 5.36 -11.62
C LEU A 172 10.37 5.09 -11.54
N ASN A 173 9.77 4.72 -12.67
CA ASN A 173 8.42 4.16 -12.69
C ASN A 173 8.56 2.64 -12.55
N VAL A 174 8.19 2.11 -11.38
CA VAL A 174 8.36 0.67 -11.07
C VAL A 174 7.48 -0.21 -11.97
N SER A 175 6.40 0.33 -12.55
CA SER A 175 5.58 -0.41 -13.54
C SER A 175 6.30 -0.69 -14.87
N GLU A 176 7.46 -0.08 -15.12
CA GLU A 176 8.26 -0.26 -16.34
C GLU A 176 9.53 -1.10 -16.12
N ILE A 177 9.82 -1.49 -14.87
CA ILE A 177 11.00 -2.31 -14.54
C ILE A 177 10.73 -3.75 -14.98
N ARG A 178 11.15 -4.10 -16.20
CA ARG A 178 11.23 -5.49 -16.65
C ARG A 178 12.43 -6.15 -15.98
N PHE A 179 12.19 -7.16 -15.16
CA PHE A 179 13.24 -8.08 -14.72
C PHE A 179 13.77 -8.80 -15.97
N ILE A 180 15.06 -8.62 -16.26
CA ILE A 180 15.79 -9.33 -17.33
C ILE A 180 16.20 -10.70 -16.80
#